data_AF-A0A2S6TJL7-F1
#
_entry.id   AF-A0A2S6TJL7-F1
#
_cell.length_a   1.000
_cell.length_b   1.000
_cell.length_c   1.000
_cell.angle_alpha   90.00
_cell.angle_beta   90.00
_cell.angle_gamma   90.00
#
_symmetry.space_group_name_H-M   'P 1'
#
loop_
_entity.id
_entity.type
_entity.pdbx_description
1 polymer ?
#
loop_
_entity_poly.entity_id
_entity_poly.type
_entity_poly.pdbx_seq_one_letter_code
_entity_poly.pdbx_strand_id
1 'polypeptide(L)'
;MQEYAFKLRGKTRAAFLNPDRRLSTSMFMKRDRKLEFVKSGTLFYRTKANNSVETARVLGMQSDAFGITHIRYEVSIMRRHLASSYFEGPRTLALKAFTEKYWNRTPTD
;
A
#
# COMPACT_ATOMS: atom_id res chain seq x y z
N MET A 1 9.00 -24.05 13.15
CA MET A 1 8.18 -22.92 12.65
C MET A 1 9.06 -22.13 11.70
N GLN A 2 8.73 -22.12 10.41
CA GLN A 2 9.63 -21.68 9.35
C GLN A 2 9.23 -20.25 8.92
N GLU A 3 10.07 -19.27 9.26
CA GLU A 3 9.89 -17.88 8.86
C GLU A 3 10.06 -17.76 7.34
N TYR A 4 8.99 -17.40 6.63
CA TYR A 4 9.04 -17.04 5.23
C TYR A 4 9.51 -15.59 5.09
N ALA A 5 10.82 -15.38 5.25
CA ALA A 5 11.47 -14.12 4.91
C ALA A 5 11.51 -13.97 3.38
N PHE A 6 10.51 -13.30 2.81
CA PHE A 6 10.53 -12.91 1.39
C PHE A 6 11.63 -11.87 1.17
N LYS A 7 12.80 -12.36 0.75
CA LYS A 7 13.96 -11.56 0.37
C LYS A 7 13.65 -10.83 -0.95
N LEU A 8 13.09 -9.63 -0.84
CA LEU A 8 12.81 -8.74 -1.98
C LEU A 8 14.15 -8.36 -2.66
N ARG A 9 14.51 -9.07 -3.73
CA ARG A 9 15.57 -8.65 -4.66
C ARG A 9 15.00 -7.60 -5.62
N GLY A 10 15.17 -6.35 -5.25
CA GLY A 10 14.91 -5.22 -6.12
C GLY A 10 15.48 -3.98 -5.44
N LYS A 11 16.30 -3.20 -6.15
CA LYS A 11 16.77 -1.90 -5.69
C LYS A 11 15.60 -0.89 -5.71
N THR A 12 14.52 -1.14 -4.97
CA THR A 12 13.44 -0.16 -4.75
C THR A 12 13.85 0.76 -3.60
N ARG A 13 15.02 1.38 -3.73
CA ARG A 13 15.26 2.65 -3.07
C ARG A 13 14.29 3.63 -3.69
N ALA A 14 13.68 4.45 -2.85
CA ALA A 14 12.84 5.58 -3.21
C ALA A 14 13.66 6.65 -3.97
N ALA A 15 14.31 6.28 -5.07
CA ALA A 15 15.26 7.08 -5.85
C ALA A 15 14.62 7.71 -7.09
N PHE A 16 13.32 7.52 -7.31
CA PHE A 16 12.55 8.34 -8.24
C PHE A 16 11.92 9.50 -7.46
N LEU A 17 12.78 10.41 -7.00
CA LEU A 17 12.40 11.65 -6.31
C LEU A 17 12.74 12.83 -7.21
N ASN A 18 11.73 13.65 -7.49
CA ASN A 18 11.95 15.09 -7.55
C ASN A 18 12.42 15.53 -6.14
N PRO A 19 13.54 16.25 -6.02
CA PRO A 19 14.09 16.65 -4.73
C PRO A 19 13.20 17.62 -3.93
N ASP A 20 12.19 18.23 -4.56
CA ASP A 20 11.44 19.34 -3.98
C ASP A 20 10.22 18.96 -3.12
N ARG A 21 9.80 17.69 -3.06
CA ARG A 21 8.64 17.30 -2.23
C ARG A 21 8.92 16.02 -1.46
N ARG A 22 9.36 16.18 -0.20
CA ARG A 22 9.62 15.09 0.74
C ARG A 22 8.36 14.22 0.91
N LEU A 23 8.42 12.96 0.45
CA LEU A 23 7.40 11.96 0.76
C LEU A 23 7.43 11.69 2.27
N SER A 24 6.29 11.79 2.94
CA SER A 24 6.19 11.34 4.32
C SER A 24 6.22 9.82 4.38
N THR A 25 7.03 9.30 5.29
CA THR A 25 7.15 7.86 5.58
C THR A 25 6.07 7.36 6.53
N SER A 26 5.34 8.26 7.20
CA SER A 26 4.21 7.91 8.08
C SER A 26 3.19 9.04 8.22
N MET A 27 1.92 8.70 8.44
CA MET A 27 0.84 9.65 8.72
C MET A 27 -0.27 8.98 9.56
N PHE A 28 -1.07 9.81 10.23
CA PHE A 28 -2.32 9.37 10.83
C PHE A 28 -3.44 9.47 9.81
N MET A 29 -4.21 8.40 9.72
CA MET A 29 -5.34 8.28 8.83
C MET A 29 -6.60 8.15 9.67
N LYS A 30 -7.50 9.13 9.54
CA LYS A 30 -8.82 9.01 10.15
C LYS A 30 -9.71 8.14 9.28
N ARG A 31 -10.26 7.12 9.89
CA ARG A 31 -11.12 6.13 9.26
C ARG A 31 -12.35 5.93 10.12
N ASP A 32 -13.46 6.54 9.70
CA ASP A 32 -14.65 6.66 10.53
C ASP A 32 -14.30 7.22 11.93
N ARG A 33 -14.58 6.49 13.02
CA ARG A 33 -14.24 6.88 14.39
C ARG A 33 -12.84 6.43 14.84
N LYS A 34 -12.07 5.77 13.98
CA LYS A 34 -10.76 5.20 14.31
C LYS A 34 -9.62 6.00 13.67
N LEU A 35 -8.68 6.45 14.48
CA LEU A 35 -7.43 7.03 14.00
C LEU A 35 -6.41 5.89 13.84
N GLU A 36 -5.93 5.66 12.62
CA GLU A 36 -4.97 4.58 12.32
C GLU A 36 -3.64 5.18 11.87
N PHE A 37 -2.55 4.77 12.52
CA PHE A 37 -1.21 5.12 12.07
C PHE A 37 -0.83 4.29 10.84
N VAL A 38 -0.52 4.95 9.73
CA VAL A 38 -0.08 4.33 8.46
C VAL A 38 1.37 4.70 8.22
N LYS A 39 2.21 3.70 7.96
CA LYS A 39 3.61 3.89 7.57
C LYS A 39 3.89 3.27 6.20
N SER A 40 4.93 3.75 5.53
CA SER A 40 5.52 3.03 4.39
C SER A 40 5.84 1.59 4.80
N GLY A 41 5.57 0.65 3.90
CA GLY A 41 5.65 -0.79 4.15
C GLY A 41 4.37 -1.40 4.74
N THR A 42 3.40 -0.60 5.20
CA THR A 42 2.14 -1.17 5.69
C THR A 42 1.41 -1.88 4.56
N LEU A 43 0.93 -3.09 4.86
CA LEU A 43 0.18 -3.94 3.96
C LEU A 43 -1.31 -3.84 4.25
N PHE A 44 -2.08 -3.65 3.19
CA PHE A 44 -3.53 -3.72 3.20
C PHE A 44 -3.96 -4.78 2.19
N TYR A 45 -5.13 -5.36 2.37
CA TYR A 45 -5.67 -6.31 1.43
C TYR A 45 -7.17 -6.11 1.19
N ARG A 46 -7.62 -6.63 0.05
CA ARG A 46 -9.03 -6.77 -0.27
C ARG A 46 -9.25 -8.07 -1.04
N THR A 47 -10.31 -8.76 -0.68
CA THR A 47 -10.83 -9.88 -1.46
C THR A 47 -11.85 -9.35 -2.47
N LYS A 48 -11.71 -9.73 -3.74
CA LYS A 48 -12.67 -9.44 -4.81
C LYS A 48 -13.69 -10.57 -4.93
N ALA A 49 -14.82 -10.30 -5.59
CA ALA A 49 -15.91 -11.26 -5.80
C ALA A 49 -15.47 -12.55 -6.54
N ASN A 50 -14.41 -12.46 -7.35
CA ASN A 50 -13.80 -13.58 -8.07
C ASN A 50 -12.79 -14.38 -7.21
N ASN A 51 -12.81 -14.23 -5.89
CA ASN A 51 -11.84 -14.82 -4.95
C ASN A 51 -10.37 -14.46 -5.22
N SER A 52 -10.08 -13.39 -5.96
CA SER A 52 -8.72 -12.86 -6.03
C SER A 52 -8.43 -11.97 -4.82
N VAL A 53 -7.25 -12.11 -4.25
CA VAL A 53 -6.76 -11.25 -3.15
C VAL A 53 -5.82 -10.21 -3.75
N GLU A 54 -6.15 -8.95 -3.56
CA GLU A 54 -5.24 -7.84 -3.82
C GLU A 54 -4.55 -7.46 -2.51
N THR A 55 -3.22 -7.40 -2.54
CA THR A 55 -2.40 -6.92 -1.43
C THR A 55 -1.72 -5.63 -1.85
N ALA A 56 -2.10 -4.53 -1.21
CA ALA A 56 -1.54 -3.20 -1.43
C ALA A 56 -0.44 -2.91 -0.39
N ARG A 57 0.77 -2.61 -0.86
CA ARG A 57 1.89 -2.15 -0.02
C ARG A 57 2.08 -0.66 -0.16
N VAL A 58 1.95 0.08 0.94
CA VAL A 58 2.21 1.52 0.96
C VAL A 58 3.69 1.80 0.73
N LEU A 59 4.01 2.65 -0.25
CA LEU A 59 5.36 3.08 -0.56
C LEU A 59 5.68 4.43 0.10
N GLY A 60 4.71 5.34 0.14
CA GLY A 60 4.86 6.65 0.75
C GLY A 60 3.61 7.50 0.62
N MET A 61 3.62 8.66 1.26
CA MET A 61 2.50 9.59 1.29
C MET A 61 2.94 11.00 0.94
N GLN A 62 2.07 11.76 0.29
CA GLN A 62 2.34 13.14 -0.10
C GLN A 62 1.04 13.95 -0.12
N SER A 63 1.05 15.16 0.42
CA SER A 63 -0.06 16.10 0.23
C SER A 63 0.18 16.96 -1.02
N ASP A 64 -0.88 17.25 -1.76
CA ASP A 64 -0.85 18.20 -2.87
C ASP A 64 -1.00 19.65 -2.38
N ALA A 65 -1.06 20.61 -3.31
CA ALA A 65 -1.22 22.04 -3.00
C ALA A 65 -2.59 22.37 -2.39
N PHE A 66 -3.58 21.50 -2.53
CA PHE A 66 -4.92 21.64 -1.98
C PHE A 66 -5.09 20.92 -0.63
N GLY A 67 -4.01 20.36 -0.08
CA GLY A 67 -4.03 19.63 1.18
C GLY A 67 -4.56 18.19 1.09
N ILE A 68 -4.79 17.67 -0.12
CA ILE A 68 -5.25 16.30 -0.32
C ILE A 68 -4.05 15.36 -0.19
N THR A 69 -4.11 14.48 0.82
CA THR A 69 -3.11 13.43 1.00
C THR A 69 -3.29 12.33 -0.04
N HIS A 70 -2.21 12.01 -0.74
CA HIS A 70 -2.09 10.94 -1.71
C HIS A 70 -1.20 9.83 -1.15
N ILE A 71 -1.63 8.58 -1.30
CA ILE A 71 -0.86 7.37 -1.00
C ILE A 71 -0.28 6.85 -2.31
N ARG A 72 1.04 6.70 -2.34
CA ARG A 72 1.73 5.88 -3.35
C ARG A 72 1.85 4.46 -2.81
N TYR A 73 1.44 3.47 -3.61
CA TYR A 73 1.42 2.07 -3.22
C TYR A 73 1.66 1.16 -4.42
N GLU A 74 2.02 -0.09 -4.18
CA GLU A 74 2.07 -1.14 -5.21
C GLU A 74 1.07 -2.25 -4.86
N VAL A 75 0.63 -3.02 -5.85
CA VAL A 75 -0.37 -4.07 -5.65
C VAL A 75 0.14 -5.40 -6.17
N SER A 76 0.05 -6.43 -5.33
CA SER A 76 0.17 -7.82 -5.77
C SER A 76 -1.22 -8.44 -5.82
N ILE A 77 -1.56 -9.07 -6.94
CA ILE A 77 -2.85 -9.73 -7.14
C ILE A 77 -2.61 -11.23 -7.22
N MET A 78 -3.17 -11.97 -6.27
CA MET A 78 -3.14 -13.42 -6.23
C MET A 78 -4.53 -13.97 -6.61
N ARG A 79 -4.58 -14.84 -7.61
CA ARG A 79 -5.82 -15.51 -8.05
C ARG A 79 -5.75 -16.97 -7.62
N ARG A 80 -6.84 -17.52 -7.04
CA ARG A 80 -6.87 -18.89 -6.49
C ARG A 80 -6.47 -19.99 -7.49
N HIS A 81 -6.71 -19.77 -8.77
CA HIS A 81 -6.47 -20.74 -9.85
C HIS A 81 -5.15 -20.53 -10.60
N LEU A 82 -4.36 -19.50 -10.24
CA LEU A 82 -3.08 -19.23 -10.89
C LEU A 82 -1.99 -19.17 -9.82
N ALA A 83 -0.97 -20.00 -9.98
CA ALA A 83 0.17 -20.04 -9.06
C ALA A 83 1.02 -18.76 -9.10
N SER A 84 0.91 -17.95 -10.16
CA SER A 84 1.60 -16.68 -10.28
C SER A 84 0.78 -15.52 -9.74
N SER A 85 1.37 -14.76 -8.82
CA SER A 85 0.89 -13.43 -8.45
C SER A 85 1.27 -12.43 -9.53
N TYR A 86 0.32 -11.59 -9.95
CA TYR A 86 0.61 -10.47 -10.85
C TYR A 86 0.95 -9.23 -10.04
N PHE A 87 2.11 -8.64 -10.32
CA PHE A 87 2.53 -7.39 -9.70
C PHE A 87 2.14 -6.21 -10.58
N GLU A 88 1.32 -5.33 -10.04
CA GLU A 88 0.93 -4.09 -10.66
C GLU A 88 1.83 -2.97 -10.13
N GLY A 89 2.48 -2.26 -11.04
CA GLY A 89 3.47 -1.22 -10.71
C GLY A 89 2.92 -0.09 -9.82
N PRO A 90 3.78 0.85 -9.39
CA PRO A 90 3.40 1.87 -8.41
C PRO A 90 2.19 2.70 -8.88
N ARG A 91 1.18 2.80 -8.02
CA ARG A 91 -0.04 3.59 -8.18
C ARG A 91 -0.10 4.69 -7.13
N THR A 92 -0.88 5.72 -7.43
CA THR A 92 -1.18 6.79 -6.49
C THR A 92 -2.69 6.95 -6.39
N LEU A 93 -3.21 7.01 -5.17
CA LEU A 93 -4.61 7.34 -4.90
C LEU A 93 -4.70 8.37 -3.79
N ALA A 94 -5.75 9.18 -3.79
CA ALA A 94 -6.11 9.97 -2.62
C ALA A 94 -6.33 9.03 -1.42
N LEU A 95 -5.92 9.47 -0.22
CA LEU A 95 -6.02 8.72 1.03
C LEU A 95 -7.43 8.18 1.23
N LYS A 96 -8.44 9.01 1.01
CA LYS A 96 -9.86 8.63 1.12
C LYS A 96 -10.23 7.49 0.15
N ALA A 97 -9.83 7.59 -1.12
CA ALA A 97 -10.10 6.54 -2.09
C ALA A 97 -9.35 5.24 -1.75
N PHE A 98 -8.13 5.35 -1.21
CA PHE A 98 -7.35 4.21 -0.76
C PHE A 98 -8.03 3.48 0.40
N THR A 99 -8.56 4.19 1.40
CA THR A 99 -9.23 3.60 2.57
C THR A 99 -10.56 2.95 2.26
N GLU A 100 -11.31 3.53 1.33
CA GLU A 100 -12.53 2.95 0.80
C GLU A 100 -12.22 1.65 0.02
N LYS A 101 -11.13 1.66 -0.76
CA LYS A 101 -10.76 0.51 -1.59
C LYS A 101 -10.14 -0.64 -0.79
N TYR A 102 -9.25 -0.36 0.15
CA TYR A 102 -8.49 -1.37 0.89
C TYR A 102 -8.90 -1.36 2.35
N TRP A 103 -10.03 -2.02 2.65
CA TRP A 103 -10.59 -1.90 3.98
C TRP A 103 -9.75 -2.69 5.02
N ASN A 104 -9.27 -3.87 4.68
CA ASN A 104 -8.65 -4.76 5.66
C ASN A 104 -7.13 -4.57 5.71
N ARG A 105 -6.57 -4.57 6.92
CA ARG A 105 -5.12 -4.69 7.14
C ARG A 105 -4.75 -6.14 7.32
N THR A 106 -3.66 -6.57 6.71
CA THR A 106 -3.05 -7.84 7.11
C THR A 106 -2.53 -7.69 8.54
N PRO A 107 -2.73 -8.67 9.42
CA PRO A 107 -2.08 -8.68 10.73
C PRO A 107 -0.57 -8.55 10.49
N THR A 108 0.03 -7.47 10.99
CA THR A 108 1.47 -7.45 11.23
C THR A 108 1.66 -8.19 12.55
N ASP A 109 2.26 -9.37 12.46
CA ASP A 109 2.88 -10.07 13.59
C ASP A 109 4.01 -9.21 14.17
#